data_AF-A0A383DDL3-F1
#
_entry.id   AF-A0A383DDL3-F1
#
_cell.length_a   1.000
_cell.length_b   1.000
_cell.length_c   1.000
_cell.angle_alpha   90.00
_cell.angle_beta   90.00
_cell.angle_gamma   90.00
#
_symmetry.space_group_name_H-M   'P 1'
#
loop_
_entity.id
_entity.type
_entity.pdbx_description
1 polymer ?
#
loop_
_entity_poly.entity_id
_entity_poly.type
_entity_poly.pdbx_seq_one_letter_code
_entity_poly.pdbx_strand_id
1 'polypeptide(L)'
;GSAVLDAYIAGLEAMLVIGKGVSLAHYEKGWHTTSTIGTIGAAAAAARLIQLDVTGIQRAMSLGFSHASGSKLQFGNMAKPFHAGMAAKNALMAARYADAGLTAVDEPLEKAWGFRDLYIGFDDSPGYEGATENIGSPLAIERYGLKVKIHPDCASTHCAVDGLLSLISEHGLEVHDIDKVETVVNKISYDNLMFSDPASEMQARFSMEYAIALVLSRGQLRISDFRSEAIADENV
;
A
#
# COMPACT_ATOMS: atom_id res chain seq x y z
N GLY A 1 12.73 16.06 -13.61
CA GLY A 1 12.68 16.36 -15.06
C GLY A 1 11.59 15.54 -15.72
N SER A 2 11.22 15.84 -16.97
CA SER A 2 10.13 15.17 -17.70
C SER A 2 10.27 13.65 -17.75
N ALA A 3 11.49 13.13 -17.96
CA ALA A 3 11.75 11.69 -17.97
C ALA A 3 11.39 10.98 -16.65
N VAL A 4 11.58 11.64 -15.51
CA VAL A 4 11.21 11.09 -14.19
C VAL A 4 9.69 11.04 -14.02
N LEU A 5 8.97 12.05 -14.52
CA LEU A 5 7.51 12.08 -14.47
C LEU A 5 6.90 11.02 -15.41
N ASP A 6 7.43 10.86 -16.62
CA ASP A 6 7.03 9.80 -17.56
C ASP A 6 7.20 8.41 -16.95
N ALA A 7 8.39 8.12 -16.42
CA ALA A 7 8.67 6.86 -15.74
C ALA A 7 7.76 6.63 -14.53
N TYR A 8 7.49 7.68 -13.74
CA TYR A 8 6.61 7.58 -12.59
C TYR A 8 5.18 7.23 -13.00
N ILE A 9 4.62 7.90 -14.02
CA ILE A 9 3.28 7.62 -14.54
C ILE A 9 3.22 6.20 -15.11
N ALA A 10 4.21 5.78 -15.90
CA ALA A 10 4.27 4.42 -16.44
C ALA A 10 4.32 3.35 -15.33
N GLY A 11 5.05 3.62 -14.24
CA GLY A 11 5.07 2.76 -13.06
C GLY A 11 3.70 2.63 -12.40
N LEU A 12 2.97 3.73 -12.25
CA LEU A 12 1.61 3.73 -11.69
C LEU A 12 0.63 2.95 -12.58
N GLU A 13 0.72 3.10 -13.90
CA GLU A 13 -0.05 2.30 -14.86
C GLU A 13 0.24 0.80 -14.70
N ALA A 14 1.52 0.43 -14.64
CA ALA A 14 1.92 -0.96 -14.45
C ALA A 14 1.37 -1.53 -13.14
N MET A 15 1.49 -0.79 -12.02
CA MET A 15 0.93 -1.21 -10.73
C MET A 15 -0.59 -1.37 -10.77
N LEU A 16 -1.30 -0.50 -11.48
CA LEU A 16 -2.75 -0.61 -11.66
C LEU A 16 -3.12 -1.90 -12.39
N VAL A 17 -2.46 -2.20 -13.52
CA VAL A 17 -2.72 -3.41 -14.32
C VAL A 17 -2.41 -4.66 -13.52
N ILE A 18 -1.24 -4.71 -12.87
CA ILE A 18 -0.82 -5.83 -12.03
C ILE A 18 -1.84 -6.07 -10.91
N GLY A 19 -2.29 -4.99 -10.26
CA GLY A 19 -3.28 -5.04 -9.19
C GLY A 19 -4.66 -5.50 -9.66
N LYS A 20 -5.14 -5.06 -10.83
CA LYS A 20 -6.42 -5.51 -11.39
C LYS A 20 -6.45 -7.04 -11.54
N GLY A 21 -5.37 -7.64 -12.02
CA GLY A 21 -5.36 -9.08 -12.27
C GLY A 21 -5.26 -9.97 -11.03
N VAL A 22 -4.96 -9.41 -9.86
CA VAL A 22 -4.96 -10.15 -8.59
C VAL A 22 -6.06 -9.69 -7.62
N SER A 23 -6.73 -8.58 -7.92
CA SER A 23 -7.82 -7.97 -7.14
C SER A 23 -7.49 -7.75 -5.65
N LEU A 24 -8.53 -7.58 -4.84
CA LEU A 24 -8.41 -7.52 -3.38
C LEU A 24 -8.00 -8.87 -2.77
N ALA A 25 -8.27 -10.00 -3.45
CA ALA A 25 -7.94 -11.33 -2.95
C ALA A 25 -6.46 -11.47 -2.55
N HIS A 26 -5.56 -10.86 -3.32
CA HIS A 26 -4.13 -10.82 -3.00
C HIS A 26 -3.82 -10.19 -1.63
N TYR A 27 -4.47 -9.05 -1.34
CA TYR A 27 -4.29 -8.33 -0.09
C TYR A 27 -4.95 -9.06 1.08
N GLU A 28 -6.11 -9.69 0.84
CA GLU A 28 -6.84 -10.49 1.82
C GLU A 28 -6.08 -11.76 2.23
N LYS A 29 -5.31 -12.36 1.30
CA LYS A 29 -4.40 -13.49 1.62
C LYS A 29 -3.20 -13.10 2.49
N GLY A 30 -3.02 -11.82 2.82
CA GLY A 30 -1.98 -11.38 3.74
C GLY A 30 -0.74 -10.80 3.09
N TRP A 31 -0.75 -10.52 1.79
CA TRP A 31 0.38 -9.87 1.11
C TRP A 31 0.33 -8.35 1.19
N HIS A 32 1.49 -7.73 1.38
CA HIS A 32 1.63 -6.28 1.39
C HIS A 32 1.89 -5.78 -0.05
N THR A 33 0.83 -5.32 -0.71
CA THR A 33 0.83 -4.86 -2.11
C THR A 33 1.84 -3.76 -2.41
N THR A 34 2.13 -2.88 -1.45
CA THR A 34 3.21 -1.87 -1.57
C THR A 34 4.54 -2.49 -1.94
N SER A 35 4.80 -3.72 -1.50
CA SER A 35 6.04 -4.44 -1.75
C SER A 35 5.93 -5.37 -2.96
N THR A 36 4.90 -6.21 -2.99
CA THR A 36 4.76 -7.25 -4.01
C THR A 36 4.48 -6.64 -5.39
N ILE A 37 3.38 -5.90 -5.52
CA ILE A 37 3.01 -5.19 -6.75
C ILE A 37 3.98 -4.02 -7.00
N GLY A 38 4.35 -3.30 -5.94
CA GLY A 38 5.24 -2.15 -6.02
C GLY A 38 6.60 -2.48 -6.63
N THR A 39 7.19 -3.64 -6.32
CA THR A 39 8.48 -4.06 -6.90
C THR A 39 8.38 -4.22 -8.42
N ILE A 40 7.34 -4.89 -8.91
CA ILE A 40 7.17 -5.19 -10.34
C ILE A 40 6.88 -3.90 -11.12
N GLY A 41 5.94 -3.08 -10.64
CA GLY A 41 5.60 -1.81 -11.30
C GLY A 41 6.73 -0.79 -11.26
N ALA A 42 7.49 -0.71 -10.16
CA ALA A 42 8.66 0.16 -10.08
C ALA A 42 9.82 -0.35 -10.96
N ALA A 43 9.92 -1.66 -11.22
CA ALA A 43 10.89 -2.19 -12.18
C ALA A 43 10.58 -1.70 -13.61
N ALA A 44 9.30 -1.67 -13.98
CA ALA A 44 8.85 -1.07 -15.25
C ALA A 44 9.21 0.43 -15.32
N ALA A 45 8.94 1.18 -14.24
CA ALA A 45 9.31 2.60 -14.15
C ALA A 45 10.83 2.81 -14.30
N ALA A 46 11.64 2.03 -13.60
CA ALA A 46 13.10 2.14 -13.65
C ALA A 46 13.65 1.78 -15.04
N ALA A 47 13.14 0.72 -15.67
CA ALA A 47 13.50 0.33 -17.03
C ALA A 47 13.10 1.41 -18.05
N ARG A 48 11.92 2.02 -17.88
CA ARG A 48 11.45 3.14 -18.69
C ARG A 48 12.36 4.36 -18.55
N LEU A 49 12.77 4.69 -17.33
CA LEU A 49 13.64 5.83 -17.04
C LEU A 49 15.02 5.69 -17.71
N ILE A 50 15.58 4.48 -17.75
CA ILE A 50 16.86 4.20 -18.43
C ILE A 50 16.68 3.85 -19.92
N GLN A 51 15.47 4.05 -20.47
CA GLN A 51 15.16 3.91 -21.90
C GLN A 51 15.37 2.50 -22.47
N LEU A 52 15.08 1.46 -21.68
CA LEU A 52 15.01 0.10 -22.23
C LEU A 52 13.87 -0.02 -23.26
N ASP A 53 14.05 -0.90 -24.23
CA ASP A 53 13.02 -1.27 -25.20
C ASP A 53 11.92 -2.13 -24.54
N VAL A 54 10.90 -2.50 -25.32
CA VAL A 54 9.78 -3.31 -24.83
C VAL A 54 10.26 -4.61 -24.20
N THR A 55 11.20 -5.30 -24.85
CA THR A 55 11.78 -6.56 -24.37
C THR A 55 12.55 -6.37 -23.06
N GLY A 56 13.29 -5.27 -22.91
CA GLY A 56 14.02 -4.92 -21.70
C GLY A 56 13.10 -4.57 -20.54
N ILE A 57 12.00 -3.84 -20.78
CA ILE A 57 10.97 -3.53 -19.77
C ILE A 57 10.29 -4.83 -19.31
N GLN A 58 9.90 -5.70 -20.23
CA GLN A 58 9.32 -7.01 -19.94
C GLN A 58 10.25 -7.87 -19.08
N ARG A 59 11.54 -7.94 -19.45
CA ARG A 59 12.57 -8.60 -18.63
C ARG A 59 12.70 -7.99 -17.23
N ALA A 60 12.71 -6.66 -17.12
CA ALA A 60 12.77 -5.98 -15.83
C ALA A 60 11.57 -6.30 -14.94
N MET A 61 10.36 -6.35 -15.50
CA MET A 61 9.16 -6.76 -14.76
C MET A 61 9.24 -8.23 -14.30
N SER A 62 9.75 -9.11 -15.15
CA SER A 62 9.95 -10.54 -14.86
C SER A 62 10.97 -10.77 -13.73
N LEU A 63 12.08 -10.04 -13.75
CA LEU A 63 13.05 -10.05 -12.65
C LEU A 63 12.51 -9.37 -11.39
N GLY A 64 11.68 -8.34 -11.54
CA GLY A 64 10.96 -7.69 -10.45
C GLY A 64 10.02 -8.66 -9.74
N PHE A 65 9.34 -9.54 -10.49
CA PHE A 65 8.51 -10.61 -9.93
C PHE A 65 9.33 -11.57 -9.04
N SER A 66 10.51 -11.98 -9.47
CA SER A 66 11.45 -12.79 -8.66
C SER A 66 11.94 -12.09 -7.38
N HIS A 67 11.73 -10.78 -7.25
CA HIS A 67 12.07 -10.00 -6.06
C HIS A 67 10.86 -9.48 -5.27
N ALA A 68 9.65 -9.69 -5.78
CA ALA A 68 8.42 -9.31 -5.12
C ALA A 68 8.26 -10.14 -3.85
N SER A 69 8.07 -9.51 -2.70
CA SER A 69 7.81 -10.19 -1.42
C SER A 69 7.33 -9.19 -0.39
N GLY A 70 6.70 -9.65 0.69
CA GLY A 70 6.33 -8.80 1.83
C GLY A 70 4.97 -9.19 2.41
N SER A 71 4.95 -9.54 3.71
CA SER A 71 3.73 -9.97 4.40
C SER A 71 3.10 -8.83 5.21
N LYS A 72 1.77 -8.79 5.26
CA LYS A 72 1.00 -7.91 6.17
C LYS A 72 1.26 -8.23 7.64
N LEU A 73 1.74 -9.43 7.98
CA LEU A 73 2.11 -9.80 9.35
C LEU A 73 3.15 -8.84 9.96
N GLN A 74 3.90 -8.12 9.12
CA GLN A 74 4.86 -7.11 9.55
C GLN A 74 4.24 -5.75 9.89
N PHE A 75 2.93 -5.57 9.78
CA PHE A 75 2.27 -4.33 10.20
C PHE A 75 2.48 -4.13 11.71
N GLY A 76 2.59 -2.87 12.14
CA GLY A 76 3.04 -2.56 13.50
C GLY A 76 4.54 -2.77 13.78
N ASN A 77 5.35 -3.15 12.77
CA ASN A 77 6.81 -3.31 12.91
C ASN A 77 7.58 -2.45 11.90
N MET A 78 8.86 -2.17 12.19
CA MET A 78 9.77 -1.45 11.28
C MET A 78 9.95 -2.15 9.92
N ALA A 79 9.65 -3.44 9.83
CA ALA A 79 9.63 -4.19 8.58
C ALA A 79 8.59 -3.65 7.57
N LYS A 80 7.47 -3.08 8.03
CA LYS A 80 6.44 -2.51 7.13
C LYS A 80 6.97 -1.37 6.24
N PRO A 81 7.63 -0.31 6.76
CA PRO A 81 8.23 0.71 5.91
C PRO A 81 9.48 0.20 5.19
N PHE A 82 10.23 -0.74 5.78
CA PHE A 82 11.33 -1.41 5.10
C PHE A 82 10.88 -2.09 3.80
N HIS A 83 9.68 -2.66 3.74
CA HIS A 83 9.12 -3.21 2.51
C HIS A 83 9.11 -2.22 1.34
N ALA A 84 8.78 -0.94 1.57
CA ALA A 84 8.79 0.06 0.51
C ALA A 84 10.23 0.35 0.01
N GLY A 85 11.19 0.44 0.94
CA GLY A 85 12.61 0.59 0.58
C GLY A 85 13.17 -0.62 -0.15
N MET A 86 12.80 -1.83 0.30
CA MET A 86 13.13 -3.09 -0.35
C MET A 86 12.58 -3.15 -1.77
N ALA A 87 11.30 -2.79 -1.98
CA ALA A 87 10.69 -2.75 -3.29
C ALA A 87 11.41 -1.80 -4.25
N ALA A 88 11.73 -0.59 -3.78
CA ALA A 88 12.47 0.40 -4.57
C ALA A 88 13.88 -0.11 -4.96
N LYS A 89 14.63 -0.66 -3.99
CA LYS A 89 15.94 -1.28 -4.25
C LYS A 89 15.83 -2.41 -5.26
N ASN A 90 14.92 -3.35 -5.04
CA ASN A 90 14.76 -4.54 -5.86
C ASN A 90 14.33 -4.20 -7.29
N ALA A 91 13.44 -3.22 -7.45
CA ALA A 91 13.02 -2.71 -8.75
C ALA A 91 14.18 -2.12 -9.55
N LEU A 92 15.02 -1.30 -8.91
CA LEU A 92 16.22 -0.75 -9.55
C LEU A 92 17.18 -1.86 -9.99
N MET A 93 17.43 -2.85 -9.11
CA MET A 93 18.28 -3.99 -9.46
C MET A 93 17.71 -4.78 -10.64
N ALA A 94 16.41 -5.06 -10.66
CA ALA A 94 15.75 -5.77 -11.74
C ALA A 94 15.92 -5.04 -13.10
N ALA A 95 15.74 -3.72 -13.13
CA ALA A 95 15.98 -2.93 -14.34
C ALA A 95 17.45 -2.95 -14.78
N ARG A 96 18.40 -2.87 -13.83
CA ARG A 96 19.84 -2.93 -14.13
C ARG A 96 20.29 -4.31 -14.62
N TYR A 97 19.69 -5.38 -14.11
CA TYR A 97 19.94 -6.73 -14.60
C TYR A 97 19.39 -6.93 -16.01
N ALA A 98 18.20 -6.40 -16.30
CA ALA A 98 17.63 -6.42 -17.65
C ALA A 98 18.52 -5.66 -18.66
N ASP A 99 18.99 -4.47 -18.28
CA ASP A 99 19.95 -3.64 -19.03
C ASP A 99 21.27 -4.40 -19.30
N ALA A 100 21.77 -5.14 -18.31
CA ALA A 100 22.96 -5.98 -18.43
C ALA A 100 22.74 -7.27 -19.24
N GLY A 101 21.53 -7.52 -19.75
CA GLY A 101 21.23 -8.68 -20.59
C GLY A 101 20.88 -9.97 -19.82
N LEU A 102 20.57 -9.89 -18.52
CA LEU A 102 20.05 -11.06 -17.79
C LEU A 102 18.72 -11.51 -18.41
N THR A 103 18.65 -12.77 -18.82
CA THR A 103 17.46 -13.38 -19.43
C THR A 103 16.41 -13.70 -18.36
N ALA A 104 15.12 -13.57 -18.71
CA ALA A 104 14.00 -13.87 -17.83
C ALA A 104 12.81 -14.40 -18.66
N VAL A 105 11.74 -14.85 -18.01
CA VAL A 105 10.54 -15.33 -18.71
C VAL A 105 9.75 -14.15 -19.27
N ASP A 106 9.13 -14.35 -20.44
CA ASP A 106 8.38 -13.31 -21.14
C ASP A 106 7.02 -13.00 -20.47
N GLU A 107 6.38 -13.99 -19.85
CA GLU A 107 5.03 -13.86 -19.27
C GLU A 107 5.04 -14.08 -17.74
N PRO A 108 5.60 -13.16 -16.94
CA PRO A 108 5.76 -13.36 -15.50
C PRO A 108 4.46 -13.26 -14.69
N LEU A 109 3.38 -12.71 -15.27
CA LEU A 109 2.15 -12.42 -14.54
C LEU A 109 1.07 -13.50 -14.70
N GLU A 110 0.80 -13.91 -15.93
CA GLU A 110 -0.41 -14.68 -16.31
C GLU A 110 -0.18 -16.17 -16.59
N LYS A 111 1.07 -16.54 -16.92
CA LYS A 111 1.44 -17.93 -17.21
C LYS A 111 1.27 -18.80 -15.96
N ALA A 112 1.15 -20.12 -16.16
CA ALA A 112 1.21 -21.09 -15.07
C ALA A 112 2.42 -20.83 -14.16
N TRP A 113 2.18 -20.76 -12.85
CA TRP A 113 3.16 -20.39 -11.82
C TRP A 113 3.65 -18.93 -11.88
N GLY A 114 2.93 -18.07 -12.60
CA GLY A 114 3.15 -16.62 -12.62
C GLY A 114 2.70 -15.94 -11.33
N PHE A 115 2.86 -14.61 -11.29
CA PHE A 115 2.51 -13.78 -10.14
C PHE A 115 1.09 -14.05 -9.64
N ARG A 116 0.13 -14.11 -10.57
CA ARG A 116 -1.26 -14.45 -10.29
C ARG A 116 -1.35 -15.75 -9.47
N ASP A 117 -0.94 -16.85 -10.06
CA ASP A 117 -1.10 -18.19 -9.48
C ASP A 117 -0.38 -18.34 -8.12
N LEU A 118 0.82 -17.80 -7.98
CA LEU A 118 1.60 -17.95 -6.74
C LEU A 118 1.16 -17.00 -5.63
N TYR A 119 0.65 -15.80 -5.96
CA TYR A 119 0.36 -14.77 -4.96
C TYR A 119 -1.13 -14.72 -4.60
N ILE A 120 -2.00 -15.35 -5.38
CA ILE A 120 -3.41 -15.54 -5.04
C ILE A 120 -3.91 -16.98 -5.12
N GLY A 121 -3.18 -17.95 -5.67
CA GLY A 121 -3.70 -19.30 -5.92
C GLY A 121 -4.41 -19.43 -7.27
N PHE A 122 -4.49 -20.67 -7.77
CA PHE A 122 -4.95 -20.97 -9.13
C PHE A 122 -6.44 -20.68 -9.37
N ASP A 123 -7.29 -20.77 -8.34
CA ASP A 123 -8.76 -20.71 -8.48
C ASP A 123 -9.39 -19.36 -8.10
N ASP A 124 -8.61 -18.43 -7.52
CA ASP A 124 -9.14 -17.21 -6.88
C ASP A 124 -8.89 -15.92 -7.69
N SER A 125 -8.46 -16.04 -8.95
CA SER A 125 -8.04 -14.87 -9.75
C SER A 125 -9.08 -14.38 -10.75
N PRO A 126 -9.27 -13.05 -10.90
CA PRO A 126 -9.97 -12.50 -12.07
C PRO A 126 -9.14 -12.61 -13.37
N GLY A 127 -7.82 -12.82 -13.29
CA GLY A 127 -6.91 -12.80 -14.43
C GLY A 127 -6.68 -11.38 -15.00
N TYR A 128 -5.90 -11.29 -16.08
CA TYR A 128 -5.53 -10.01 -16.71
C TYR A 128 -6.38 -9.66 -17.94
N GLU A 129 -7.38 -10.47 -18.25
CA GLU A 129 -8.32 -10.16 -19.34
C GLU A 129 -9.01 -8.81 -19.05
N GLY A 130 -8.96 -7.89 -20.02
CA GLY A 130 -9.46 -6.53 -19.86
C GLY A 130 -8.62 -5.62 -18.95
N ALA A 131 -7.63 -6.12 -18.20
CA ALA A 131 -6.82 -5.30 -17.29
C ALA A 131 -5.99 -4.26 -18.03
N THR A 132 -5.58 -4.58 -19.26
CA THR A 132 -4.81 -3.73 -20.17
C THR A 132 -5.69 -2.86 -21.08
N GLU A 133 -7.02 -3.00 -21.02
CA GLU A 133 -7.92 -2.14 -21.78
C GLU A 133 -7.82 -0.70 -21.27
N ASN A 134 -7.61 0.23 -22.18
CA ASN A 134 -7.55 1.67 -21.91
C ASN A 134 -6.39 2.10 -20.98
N ILE A 135 -5.27 1.36 -20.93
CA ILE A 135 -4.05 1.83 -20.26
C ILE A 135 -3.70 3.23 -20.78
N GLY A 136 -3.50 4.17 -19.85
CA GLY A 136 -3.16 5.55 -20.17
C GLY A 136 -4.26 6.37 -20.84
N SER A 137 -5.53 5.93 -20.84
CA SER A 137 -6.64 6.66 -21.47
C SER A 137 -7.97 6.53 -20.71
N PRO A 138 -8.22 7.38 -19.70
CA PRO A 138 -7.31 8.38 -19.12
C PRO A 138 -6.19 7.73 -18.28
N LEU A 139 -5.15 8.49 -17.95
CA LEU A 139 -4.09 8.01 -17.07
C LEU A 139 -4.67 7.60 -15.71
N ALA A 140 -4.12 6.56 -15.10
CA ALA A 140 -4.50 6.08 -13.77
C ALA A 140 -4.43 7.18 -12.71
N ILE A 141 -3.38 8.01 -12.77
CA ILE A 141 -3.21 9.15 -11.85
C ILE A 141 -4.27 10.23 -12.05
N GLU A 142 -4.85 10.37 -13.24
CA GLU A 142 -5.93 11.33 -13.51
C GLU A 142 -7.29 10.75 -13.14
N ARG A 143 -7.53 9.47 -13.44
CA ARG A 143 -8.80 8.79 -13.20
C ARG A 143 -9.03 8.46 -11.73
N TYR A 144 -8.01 7.91 -11.07
CA TYR A 144 -8.11 7.39 -9.71
C TYR A 144 -7.40 8.27 -8.69
N GLY A 145 -6.39 9.03 -9.12
CA GLY A 145 -5.61 9.89 -8.23
C GLY A 145 -4.69 9.14 -7.28
N LEU A 146 -3.92 9.90 -6.51
CA LEU A 146 -3.20 9.41 -5.34
C LEU A 146 -3.94 9.88 -4.09
N LYS A 147 -4.16 8.98 -3.14
CA LYS A 147 -4.78 9.33 -1.86
C LYS A 147 -3.73 9.87 -0.91
N VAL A 148 -3.70 11.19 -0.75
CA VAL A 148 -2.85 11.86 0.24
C VAL A 148 -3.49 11.68 1.62
N LYS A 149 -2.74 11.13 2.57
CA LYS A 149 -3.21 10.93 3.94
C LYS A 149 -3.16 12.23 4.73
N ILE A 150 -4.25 12.53 5.44
CA ILE A 150 -4.34 13.66 6.37
C ILE A 150 -3.91 13.25 7.79
N HIS A 151 -4.22 12.01 8.21
CA HIS A 151 -3.81 11.48 9.51
C HIS A 151 -2.55 10.59 9.38
N PRO A 152 -1.57 10.68 10.31
CA PRO A 152 -0.26 10.04 10.21
C PRO A 152 -0.25 8.55 10.64
N ASP A 153 -1.32 7.81 10.36
CA ASP A 153 -1.57 6.42 10.75
C ASP A 153 -2.12 5.57 9.57
N CYS A 154 -2.69 4.40 9.86
CA CYS A 154 -3.29 3.51 8.88
C CYS A 154 -4.55 4.15 8.26
N ALA A 155 -4.71 4.08 6.93
CA ALA A 155 -5.90 4.64 6.27
C ALA A 155 -7.22 4.00 6.75
N SER A 156 -7.13 2.83 7.37
CA SER A 156 -8.27 2.09 7.93
C SER A 156 -8.93 2.78 9.12
N THR A 157 -8.27 3.73 9.79
CA THR A 157 -8.85 4.55 10.87
C THR A 157 -9.55 5.80 10.34
N HIS A 158 -9.20 6.28 9.13
CA HIS A 158 -9.47 7.67 8.70
C HIS A 158 -10.96 8.00 8.68
N CYS A 159 -11.81 7.12 8.15
CA CYS A 159 -13.26 7.37 8.12
C CYS A 159 -13.88 7.46 9.52
N ALA A 160 -13.38 6.67 10.49
CA ALA A 160 -13.88 6.70 11.86
C ALA A 160 -13.39 7.97 12.59
N VAL A 161 -12.12 8.33 12.39
CA VAL A 161 -11.54 9.58 12.90
C VAL A 161 -12.28 10.80 12.35
N ASP A 162 -12.48 10.88 11.04
CA ASP A 162 -13.19 11.99 10.41
C ASP A 162 -14.65 12.07 10.86
N GLY A 163 -15.32 10.92 10.99
CA GLY A 163 -16.68 10.85 11.50
C GLY A 163 -16.80 11.35 12.94
N LEU A 164 -15.88 10.95 13.81
CA LEU A 164 -15.84 11.42 15.20
C LEU A 164 -15.54 12.92 15.29
N LEU A 165 -14.57 13.42 14.53
CA LEU A 165 -14.28 14.86 14.44
C LEU A 165 -15.50 15.66 14.00
N SER A 166 -16.26 15.15 13.03
CA SER A 166 -17.50 15.78 12.57
C SER A 166 -18.54 15.82 13.68
N LEU A 167 -18.75 14.72 14.42
CA LEU A 167 -19.72 14.66 15.53
C LEU A 167 -19.35 15.61 16.68
N ILE A 168 -18.06 15.65 17.04
CA ILE A 168 -17.54 16.59 18.04
C ILE A 168 -17.80 18.03 17.60
N SER A 169 -17.49 18.36 16.34
CA SER A 169 -17.69 19.71 15.81
C SER A 169 -19.16 20.11 15.68
N GLU A 170 -20.04 19.18 15.31
CA GLU A 170 -21.46 19.46 15.07
C GLU A 170 -22.23 19.63 16.40
N HIS A 171 -21.89 18.84 17.40
CA HIS A 171 -22.62 18.79 18.67
C HIS A 171 -21.90 19.45 19.84
N GLY A 172 -20.64 19.88 19.67
CA GLY A 172 -19.84 20.47 20.73
C GLY A 172 -19.53 19.48 21.86
N LEU A 173 -19.33 18.20 21.52
CA LEU A 173 -19.08 17.16 22.51
C LEU A 173 -17.69 17.31 23.13
N GLU A 174 -17.61 17.17 24.45
CA GLU A 174 -16.37 16.98 25.18
C GLU A 174 -16.21 15.51 25.59
N VAL A 175 -14.98 15.12 25.98
CA VAL A 175 -14.68 13.74 26.37
C VAL A 175 -15.59 13.22 27.50
N HIS A 176 -16.00 14.11 28.41
CA HIS A 176 -16.85 13.75 29.54
C HIS A 176 -18.32 13.53 29.18
N ASP A 177 -18.73 13.89 27.95
CA ASP A 177 -20.06 13.63 27.41
C ASP A 177 -20.20 12.23 26.79
N ILE A 178 -19.09 11.50 26.64
CA ILE A 178 -19.00 10.29 25.83
C ILE A 178 -18.76 9.07 26.72
N ASP A 179 -19.78 8.22 26.85
CA ASP A 179 -19.69 6.95 27.58
C ASP A 179 -18.95 5.86 26.79
N LYS A 180 -19.19 5.78 25.47
CA LYS A 180 -18.61 4.76 24.59
C LYS A 180 -18.51 5.23 23.15
N VAL A 181 -17.45 4.81 22.45
CA VAL A 181 -17.33 4.90 20.99
C VAL A 181 -17.34 3.49 20.39
N GLU A 182 -18.22 3.26 19.41
CA GLU A 182 -18.27 2.02 18.63
C GLU A 182 -18.01 2.34 17.15
N THR A 183 -16.93 1.79 16.60
CA THR A 183 -16.60 1.97 15.18
C THR A 183 -17.01 0.75 14.37
N VAL A 184 -17.77 0.94 13.29
CA VAL A 184 -18.10 -0.11 12.32
C VAL A 184 -17.26 0.08 11.07
N VAL A 185 -16.39 -0.88 10.76
CA VAL A 185 -15.52 -0.85 9.58
C VAL A 185 -15.59 -2.17 8.81
N ASN A 186 -15.18 -2.15 7.54
CA ASN A 186 -15.07 -3.37 6.76
C ASN A 186 -13.97 -4.31 7.30
N LYS A 187 -14.05 -5.59 6.95
CA LYS A 187 -13.12 -6.64 7.41
C LYS A 187 -11.65 -6.32 7.14
N ILE A 188 -11.33 -5.77 5.97
CA ILE A 188 -9.95 -5.41 5.61
C ILE A 188 -9.41 -4.32 6.55
N SER A 189 -10.23 -3.31 6.84
CA SER A 189 -9.87 -2.26 7.79
C SER A 189 -9.68 -2.82 9.20
N TYR A 190 -10.58 -3.69 9.66
CA TYR A 190 -10.44 -4.36 10.95
C TYR A 190 -9.14 -5.17 11.03
N ASP A 191 -8.86 -6.00 10.03
CA ASP A 191 -7.67 -6.87 10.00
C ASP A 191 -6.35 -6.09 9.90
N ASN A 192 -6.37 -4.89 9.33
CA ASN A 192 -5.20 -4.03 9.28
C ASN A 192 -4.88 -3.38 10.63
N LEU A 193 -5.89 -3.19 11.49
CA LEU A 193 -5.79 -2.49 12.77
C LEU A 193 -5.59 -3.52 13.89
N MET A 194 -4.40 -4.12 13.91
CA MET A 194 -4.11 -5.34 14.67
C MET A 194 -3.85 -5.10 16.18
N PHE A 195 -3.84 -3.86 16.65
CA PHE A 195 -3.39 -3.52 18.00
C PHE A 195 -4.44 -2.68 18.72
N SER A 196 -5.19 -3.30 19.63
CA SER A 196 -6.12 -2.58 20.50
C SER A 196 -5.42 -1.83 21.63
N ASP A 197 -4.26 -2.33 22.07
CA ASP A 197 -3.40 -1.73 23.10
C ASP A 197 -1.96 -1.65 22.57
N PRO A 198 -1.59 -0.55 21.87
CA PRO A 198 -0.33 -0.46 21.16
C PRO A 198 0.85 -0.15 22.10
N ALA A 199 1.84 -1.04 22.13
CA ALA A 199 3.04 -0.89 22.97
C ALA A 199 4.22 -0.18 22.28
N SER A 200 4.04 0.35 21.06
CA SER A 200 5.13 1.00 20.31
C SER A 200 4.64 2.00 19.26
N GLU A 201 5.54 2.88 18.82
CA GLU A 201 5.29 3.88 17.75
C GLU A 201 4.72 3.28 16.47
N MET A 202 5.16 2.07 16.14
CA MET A 202 4.70 1.40 14.93
C MET A 202 3.33 0.77 15.14
N GLN A 203 3.07 0.16 16.29
CA GLN A 203 1.76 -0.44 16.60
C GLN A 203 0.66 0.63 16.74
N ALA A 204 0.97 1.77 17.35
CA ALA A 204 0.02 2.88 17.54
C ALA A 204 -0.60 3.36 16.23
N ARG A 205 0.16 3.33 15.13
CA ARG A 205 -0.31 3.69 13.77
C ARG A 205 -1.30 2.69 13.17
N PHE A 206 -1.53 1.55 13.82
CA PHE A 206 -2.43 0.48 13.41
C PHE A 206 -3.40 0.11 14.55
N SER A 207 -3.78 1.10 15.37
CA SER A 207 -4.75 0.96 16.45
C SER A 207 -5.93 1.90 16.18
N MET A 208 -7.16 1.37 16.17
CA MET A 208 -8.36 2.22 16.06
C MET A 208 -8.57 2.96 17.38
N GLU A 209 -8.45 2.23 18.48
CA GLU A 209 -8.67 2.66 19.84
C GLU A 209 -7.77 3.85 20.18
N TYR A 210 -6.47 3.73 19.89
CA TYR A 210 -5.53 4.83 20.13
C TYR A 210 -5.83 6.06 19.27
N ALA A 211 -6.20 5.87 17.99
CA ALA A 211 -6.56 6.98 17.12
C ALA A 211 -7.81 7.72 17.64
N ILE A 212 -8.84 6.99 18.07
CA ILE A 212 -10.06 7.55 18.66
C ILE A 212 -9.76 8.27 19.97
N ALA A 213 -8.97 7.67 20.86
CA ALA A 213 -8.57 8.29 22.12
C ALA A 213 -7.81 9.61 21.91
N LEU A 214 -6.91 9.67 20.93
CA LEU A 214 -6.21 10.91 20.54
C LEU A 214 -7.18 11.98 20.02
N VAL A 215 -8.19 11.62 19.22
CA VAL A 215 -9.22 12.58 18.79
C VAL A 215 -9.98 13.13 19.98
N LEU A 216 -10.44 12.26 20.89
CA LEU A 216 -11.23 12.68 22.05
C LEU A 216 -10.44 13.58 23.00
N SER A 217 -9.15 13.29 23.21
CA SER A 217 -8.29 14.02 24.14
C SER A 217 -7.71 15.31 23.54
N ARG A 218 -7.37 15.32 22.24
CA ARG A 218 -6.56 16.39 21.60
C ARG A 218 -7.25 17.06 20.41
N GLY A 219 -8.42 16.56 20.00
CA GLY A 219 -9.22 17.09 18.89
C GLY A 219 -8.58 16.91 17.50
N GLN A 220 -7.47 16.19 17.38
CA GLN A 220 -6.75 15.96 16.13
C GLN A 220 -5.69 14.86 16.29
N LEU A 221 -5.15 14.36 15.17
CA LEU A 221 -3.96 13.50 15.15
C LEU A 221 -2.76 14.25 14.57
N ARG A 222 -1.61 14.15 15.25
CA ARG A 222 -0.32 14.74 14.85
C ARG A 222 0.75 13.67 14.78
N ILE A 223 1.82 13.95 14.04
CA ILE A 223 2.98 13.05 13.94
C ILE A 223 3.59 12.77 15.32
N SER A 224 3.60 13.78 16.21
CA SER A 224 4.10 13.68 17.58
C SER A 224 3.30 12.72 18.45
N ASP A 225 2.03 12.47 18.11
CA ASP A 225 1.17 11.59 18.92
C ASP A 225 1.54 10.12 18.75
N PHE A 226 2.27 9.76 17.70
CA PHE A 226 2.74 8.40 17.46
C PHE A 226 4.21 8.22 17.89
N ARG A 227 4.62 8.93 18.94
CA ARG A 227 5.93 8.85 19.57
C ARG A 227 5.83 8.19 20.94
N SER A 228 6.91 7.56 21.36
CA SER A 228 6.95 6.74 22.58
C SER A 228 6.44 7.50 23.83
N GLU A 229 6.73 8.79 23.94
CA GLU A 229 6.26 9.64 25.05
C GLU A 229 4.75 9.87 25.03
N ALA A 230 4.15 10.05 23.85
CA ALA A 230 2.71 10.26 23.71
C ALA A 230 1.91 8.98 23.88
N ILE A 231 2.51 7.82 23.59
CA ILE A 231 1.89 6.50 23.78
C ILE A 231 1.85 6.12 25.27
N ALA A 232 2.80 6.61 26.06
CA ALA A 232 2.85 6.38 27.50
C ALA A 232 2.02 7.39 28.32
N ASP A 233 1.30 8.31 27.67
CA ASP A 233 0.46 9.31 28.33
C ASP A 233 -0.83 8.66 28.85
N GLU A 234 -0.96 8.51 30.17
CA GLU A 234 -2.12 7.89 30.82
C GLU A 234 -3.44 8.66 30.62
N ASN A 235 -3.39 9.87 30.04
CA ASN A 235 -4.58 10.65 29.69
C ASN A 235 -5.13 10.31 28.29
N VAL A 236 -4.51 9.38 27.56
CA VAL A 236 -4.91 8.88 26.22
C VAL A 236 -5.12 7.37 26.31
#